data_AF-A0A5K7Z0E7-F1
#
_entry.id   AF-A0A5K7Z0E7-F1
#
_cell.length_a   1.000
_cell.length_b   1.000
_cell.length_c   1.000
_cell.angle_alpha   90.00
_cell.angle_beta   90.00
_cell.angle_gamma   90.00
#
_symmetry.space_group_name_H-M   'P 1'
#
loop_
_entity.id
_entity.type
_entity.pdbx_description
1 polymer ?
#
loop_
_entity_poly.entity_id
_entity_poly.type
_entity_poly.pdbx_seq_one_letter_code
_entity_poly.pdbx_strand_id
1 'polypeptide(L)'
;MKKSRTTACMILGILILFLWSCSGGSGSASTESSSGTLSLTMVDAPGGSYQAVYVTIKEVQVCMQTGLCDQDEEEDDCACQWNTIAAPGQTYNLLELVNGVMATLGQKDLEAGTYNQMRLLLDDQPDDLAEHPYPQYLIDEEGAAHEMKVPSGYQTGIKLVHPFDIVARLTTELILDFDVARSVVKAGNSGKYLLKPTIKVIGTRNRAVVSGMVATDGLTAAPLPGATVTAWYEDAEGNWNEAMSSPTGEDGNYMLYLDLGGDVALDAREYRIVATADGFAPGCTTLTVEADQTYPDTDFILSPTGVVTVTGTVTGTAPVDDDEESFPEEAPVVTVSFSRQIGDCFPVPVETAYVRTTDDEDSSETVYTPADGAFRYTYGIELPSGSYDVTATSDGLAPQTVVGFDAGDTEAAYTLNFNFSD
;
A
#
# COMPACT_ATOMS: atom_id res chain seq x y z
N MET A 1 -9.64 72.59 47.66
CA MET A 1 -10.68 72.99 46.70
C MET A 1 -10.53 72.16 45.42
N LYS A 2 -11.63 71.92 44.71
CA LYS A 2 -11.83 71.05 43.52
C LYS A 2 -12.19 69.59 43.79
N LYS A 3 -13.50 69.38 43.94
CA LYS A 3 -14.32 68.16 43.80
C LYS A 3 -15.74 68.70 43.58
N SER A 4 -16.68 68.13 42.83
CA SER A 4 -16.86 66.81 42.24
C SER A 4 -18.34 66.76 41.77
N ARG A 5 -18.63 66.21 40.57
CA ARG A 5 -19.74 65.26 40.24
C ARG A 5 -21.20 65.75 40.50
N THR A 6 -22.29 65.33 39.83
CA THR A 6 -22.68 64.25 38.90
C THR A 6 -24.17 64.48 38.53
N THR A 7 -24.65 63.74 37.52
CA THR A 7 -26.00 63.10 37.45
C THR A 7 -26.99 63.58 36.36
N ALA A 8 -27.13 62.71 35.35
CA ALA A 8 -28.33 62.16 34.69
C ALA A 8 -29.50 63.04 34.21
N CYS A 9 -29.95 62.80 32.97
CA CYS A 9 -31.26 62.19 32.70
C CYS A 9 -31.39 61.74 31.23
N MET A 10 -32.08 60.62 31.03
CA MET A 10 -32.43 59.92 29.78
C MET A 10 -33.76 60.47 29.26
N ILE A 11 -33.98 60.61 27.94
CA ILE A 11 -35.30 60.55 27.24
C ILE A 11 -35.09 60.40 25.71
N LEU A 12 -35.53 59.24 25.22
CA LEU A 12 -36.33 58.92 24.01
C LEU A 12 -36.45 59.96 22.86
N GLY A 13 -36.15 59.52 21.62
CA GLY A 13 -36.54 60.21 20.38
C GLY A 13 -36.43 59.29 19.15
N ILE A 14 -37.58 58.97 18.55
CA ILE A 14 -37.77 58.13 17.35
C ILE A 14 -38.07 59.05 16.13
N LEU A 15 -37.71 58.59 14.92
CA LEU A 15 -38.38 58.76 13.60
C LEU A 15 -37.74 59.66 12.49
N ILE A 16 -37.63 59.01 11.30
CA ILE A 16 -37.72 59.49 9.88
C ILE A 16 -36.45 59.95 9.10
N LEU A 17 -35.99 59.03 8.24
CA LEU A 17 -35.68 59.11 6.78
C LEU A 17 -35.25 60.44 6.15
N PHE A 18 -34.18 60.43 5.34
CA PHE A 18 -34.20 60.66 3.86
C PHE A 18 -32.77 60.60 3.24
N LEU A 19 -32.60 59.63 2.32
CA LEU A 19 -31.91 59.62 1.00
C LEU A 19 -30.40 59.94 0.78
N TRP A 20 -29.76 58.95 0.14
CA TRP A 20 -28.91 58.98 -1.07
C TRP A 20 -27.52 59.63 -1.02
N SER A 21 -26.48 58.77 -1.10
CA SER A 21 -25.45 58.89 -2.14
C SER A 21 -24.76 57.53 -2.38
N CYS A 22 -24.65 57.19 -3.66
CA CYS A 22 -24.02 55.99 -4.20
C CYS A 22 -22.55 56.28 -4.53
N SER A 23 -21.65 55.40 -4.11
CA SER A 23 -20.28 55.21 -4.61
C SER A 23 -19.81 53.90 -3.94
N GLY A 24 -19.83 52.74 -4.60
CA GLY A 24 -19.19 52.49 -5.88
C GLY A 24 -17.82 51.89 -5.62
N GLY A 25 -17.79 50.68 -5.06
CA GLY A 25 -16.59 49.91 -4.77
C GLY A 25 -16.95 48.43 -4.74
N SER A 26 -17.04 47.82 -5.93
CA SER A 26 -17.18 46.38 -6.11
C SER A 26 -15.88 45.71 -5.65
N GLY A 27 -15.81 45.38 -4.36
CA GLY A 27 -14.92 44.32 -3.90
C GLY A 27 -15.51 43.03 -4.44
N SER A 28 -15.02 42.59 -5.60
CA SER A 28 -15.21 41.22 -6.06
C SER A 28 -14.75 40.33 -4.93
N ALA A 29 -15.69 39.68 -4.24
CA ALA A 29 -15.37 38.50 -3.48
C ALA A 29 -14.79 37.53 -4.50
N SER A 30 -13.48 37.37 -4.50
CA SER A 30 -12.87 36.19 -5.08
C SER A 30 -13.49 35.02 -4.32
N THR A 31 -14.50 34.40 -4.91
CA THR A 31 -14.76 32.99 -4.66
C THR A 31 -13.42 32.32 -4.92
N GLU A 32 -12.68 32.04 -3.86
CA GLU A 32 -11.52 31.15 -3.92
C GLU A 32 -12.10 29.84 -4.45
N SER A 33 -12.05 29.63 -5.77
CA SER A 33 -12.32 28.34 -6.38
C SER A 33 -11.23 27.44 -5.84
N SER A 34 -11.58 26.72 -4.79
CA SER A 34 -10.63 25.97 -4.00
C SER A 34 -10.21 24.77 -4.83
N SER A 35 -9.12 24.91 -5.60
CA SER A 35 -8.61 23.88 -6.49
C SER A 35 -7.98 22.72 -5.70
N GLY A 36 -8.08 21.51 -6.22
CA GLY A 36 -7.31 20.34 -5.79
C GLY A 36 -6.34 19.92 -6.90
N THR A 37 -5.39 19.06 -6.58
CA THR A 37 -4.41 18.59 -7.54
C THR A 37 -4.76 17.17 -8.01
N LEU A 38 -4.73 16.91 -9.31
CA LEU A 38 -4.80 15.57 -9.87
C LEU A 38 -3.40 15.08 -10.24
N SER A 39 -3.02 13.90 -9.78
CA SER A 39 -1.80 13.18 -10.19
C SER A 39 -2.18 11.91 -10.95
N LEU A 40 -1.59 11.72 -12.13
CA LEU A 40 -1.84 10.57 -13.00
C LEU A 40 -0.58 9.75 -13.22
N THR A 41 -0.65 8.46 -12.92
CA THR A 41 0.40 7.48 -13.22
C THR A 41 -0.13 6.37 -14.13
N MET A 42 0.78 5.64 -14.77
CA MET A 42 0.50 4.51 -15.64
C MET A 42 1.32 3.30 -15.20
N VAL A 43 0.68 2.14 -15.18
CA VAL A 43 1.26 0.81 -14.93
C VAL A 43 0.75 -0.17 -15.98
N ASP A 44 1.37 -1.34 -16.05
CA ASP A 44 0.88 -2.47 -16.86
C ASP A 44 0.51 -3.67 -15.99
N ALA A 45 -0.56 -4.35 -16.38
CA ALA A 45 -0.97 -5.61 -15.77
C ALA A 45 -0.05 -6.74 -16.23
N PRO A 46 0.42 -7.63 -15.32
CA PRO A 46 1.30 -8.72 -15.69
C PRO A 46 0.64 -9.67 -16.71
N GLY A 47 1.28 -9.84 -17.87
CA GLY A 47 0.86 -10.81 -18.89
C GLY A 47 1.28 -10.43 -20.31
N GLY A 48 1.29 -11.40 -21.21
CA GLY A 48 1.64 -11.21 -22.64
C GLY A 48 2.86 -12.01 -23.08
N SER A 49 3.03 -12.17 -24.39
CA SER A 49 4.11 -12.94 -25.03
C SER A 49 4.82 -12.10 -26.09
N TYR A 50 5.30 -10.91 -25.69
CA TYR A 50 6.04 -9.98 -26.54
C TYR A 50 7.29 -9.51 -25.80
N GLN A 51 8.33 -9.14 -26.53
CA GLN A 51 9.54 -8.60 -25.90
C GLN A 51 9.34 -7.15 -25.43
N ALA A 52 8.53 -6.37 -26.16
CA ALA A 52 8.19 -5.00 -25.81
C ALA A 52 6.90 -4.55 -26.51
N VAL A 53 6.17 -3.62 -25.88
CA VAL A 53 4.99 -2.99 -26.48
C VAL A 53 5.06 -1.48 -26.22
N TYR A 54 5.18 -0.72 -27.29
CA TYR A 54 5.37 0.73 -27.25
C TYR A 54 4.09 1.46 -27.62
N VAL A 55 3.73 2.46 -26.81
CA VAL A 55 2.63 3.38 -27.09
C VAL A 55 3.05 4.82 -26.89
N THR A 56 2.78 5.66 -27.89
CA THR A 56 2.99 7.11 -27.78
C THR A 56 1.76 7.80 -27.25
N ILE A 57 1.88 8.43 -26.08
CA ILE A 57 0.81 9.17 -25.43
C ILE A 57 0.94 10.65 -25.77
N LYS A 58 -0.07 11.19 -26.44
CA LYS A 58 -0.14 12.60 -26.81
C LYS A 58 -0.53 13.46 -25.61
N GLU A 59 -1.71 13.18 -25.06
CA GLU A 59 -2.24 13.91 -23.92
C GLU A 59 -3.32 13.12 -23.17
N VAL A 60 -3.55 13.50 -21.92
CA VAL A 60 -4.63 13.01 -21.07
C VAL A 60 -5.54 14.17 -20.74
N GLN A 61 -6.85 13.95 -20.91
CA GLN A 61 -7.86 14.94 -20.57
C GLN A 61 -8.92 14.35 -19.64
N VAL A 62 -9.51 15.19 -18.82
CA VAL A 62 -10.61 14.82 -17.90
C VAL A 62 -11.79 15.76 -18.11
N CYS A 63 -13.00 15.29 -17.83
CA CYS A 63 -14.22 16.04 -18.06
C CYS A 63 -14.92 16.41 -16.75
N MET A 64 -14.91 17.69 -16.40
CA MET A 64 -15.58 18.22 -15.21
C MET A 64 -17.07 18.33 -15.48
N GLN A 65 -17.93 17.80 -14.62
CA GLN A 65 -19.37 17.89 -14.77
C GLN A 65 -19.84 19.35 -14.65
N THR A 66 -20.59 19.84 -15.65
CA THR A 66 -21.08 21.24 -15.68
C THR A 66 -22.60 21.37 -15.61
N GLY A 67 -23.32 20.24 -15.58
CA GLY A 67 -24.78 20.20 -15.53
C GLY A 67 -25.33 18.85 -15.06
N LEU A 68 -26.64 18.66 -15.16
CA LEU A 68 -27.28 17.37 -14.92
C LEU A 68 -27.00 16.43 -16.11
N CYS A 69 -26.76 15.16 -15.83
CA CYS A 69 -26.75 14.13 -16.87
C CYS A 69 -28.21 13.87 -17.29
N ASP A 70 -28.51 13.97 -18.59
CA ASP A 70 -29.84 13.67 -19.10
C ASP A 70 -30.12 12.17 -18.93
N GLN A 71 -31.23 11.83 -18.27
CA GLN A 71 -31.64 10.45 -17.97
C GLN A 71 -32.02 9.63 -19.21
N ASP A 72 -32.17 10.30 -20.37
CA ASP A 72 -32.65 9.70 -21.63
C ASP A 72 -31.52 9.50 -22.67
N GLU A 73 -30.29 9.96 -22.40
CA GLU A 73 -29.11 9.63 -23.19
C GLU A 73 -28.38 8.43 -22.56
N GLU A 74 -27.56 7.69 -23.32
CA GLU A 74 -26.66 6.71 -22.69
C GLU A 74 -25.87 7.43 -21.58
N GLU A 75 -25.57 6.79 -20.45
CA GLU A 75 -24.90 7.35 -19.24
C GLU A 75 -23.54 8.06 -19.50
N ASP A 76 -23.18 8.16 -20.77
CA ASP A 76 -21.94 8.44 -21.40
C ASP A 76 -21.81 9.87 -21.96
N ASP A 77 -22.88 10.68 -22.00
CA ASP A 77 -22.88 12.05 -22.58
C ASP A 77 -23.35 13.16 -21.60
N CYS A 78 -22.87 13.14 -20.36
CA CYS A 78 -23.06 14.27 -19.45
C CYS A 78 -22.36 15.54 -20.00
N ALA A 79 -23.06 16.68 -20.02
CA ALA A 79 -22.44 17.96 -20.37
C ALA A 79 -21.29 18.30 -19.41
N CYS A 80 -20.07 18.32 -19.94
CA CYS A 80 -18.86 18.47 -19.15
C CYS A 80 -17.80 19.34 -19.85
N GLN A 81 -16.94 19.96 -19.05
CA GLN A 81 -15.82 20.78 -19.51
C GLN A 81 -14.53 19.97 -19.53
N TRP A 82 -13.96 19.79 -20.72
CA TRP A 82 -12.69 19.09 -20.90
C TRP A 82 -11.51 19.94 -20.41
N ASN A 83 -10.63 19.31 -19.64
CA ASN A 83 -9.39 19.87 -19.15
C ASN A 83 -8.23 18.93 -19.50
N THR A 84 -7.23 19.42 -20.24
CA THR A 84 -5.99 18.67 -20.46
C THR A 84 -5.17 18.67 -19.18
N ILE A 85 -4.83 17.48 -18.67
CA ILE A 85 -4.07 17.25 -17.44
C ILE A 85 -2.59 17.16 -17.74
N ALA A 86 -2.25 16.39 -18.78
CA ALA A 86 -0.89 16.14 -19.19
C ALA A 86 -0.84 16.07 -20.71
N ALA A 87 0.27 16.52 -21.30
CA ALA A 87 0.57 16.37 -22.72
C ALA A 87 2.01 15.91 -22.89
N PRO A 88 2.35 14.67 -22.48
CA PRO A 88 3.74 14.23 -22.43
C PRO A 88 4.36 14.10 -23.82
N GLY A 89 3.57 13.76 -24.85
CA GLY A 89 4.08 13.54 -26.21
C GLY A 89 5.20 12.49 -26.26
N GLN A 90 5.14 11.49 -25.37
CA GLN A 90 6.22 10.54 -25.10
C GLN A 90 5.79 9.11 -25.41
N THR A 91 6.74 8.30 -25.87
CA THR A 91 6.61 6.87 -26.11
C THR A 91 7.01 6.07 -24.87
N TYR A 92 6.13 5.16 -24.43
CA TYR A 92 6.34 4.32 -23.25
C TYR A 92 6.40 2.85 -23.66
N ASN A 93 7.36 2.10 -23.10
CA ASN A 93 7.34 0.64 -23.14
C ASN A 93 6.47 0.13 -22.00
N LEU A 94 5.26 -0.35 -22.32
CA LEU A 94 4.29 -0.76 -21.31
C LEU A 94 4.76 -1.96 -20.50
N LEU A 95 5.49 -2.90 -21.12
CA LEU A 95 5.98 -4.10 -20.45
C LEU A 95 7.10 -3.84 -19.44
N GLU A 96 7.63 -2.60 -19.38
CA GLU A 96 8.56 -2.17 -18.32
C GLU A 96 7.83 -1.63 -17.08
N LEU A 97 6.52 -1.35 -17.17
CA LEU A 97 5.72 -0.75 -16.09
C LEU A 97 5.05 -1.80 -15.20
N VAL A 98 5.76 -2.90 -14.93
CA VAL A 98 5.32 -4.02 -14.10
C VAL A 98 6.17 -4.09 -12.82
N ASN A 99 5.77 -4.93 -11.84
CA ASN A 99 6.53 -5.18 -10.61
C ASN A 99 6.87 -3.91 -9.79
N GLY A 100 5.92 -2.97 -9.72
CA GLY A 100 6.06 -1.73 -8.94
C GLY A 100 6.74 -0.58 -9.69
N VAL A 101 7.14 -0.77 -10.95
CA VAL A 101 7.60 0.32 -11.82
C VAL A 101 6.39 1.07 -12.37
N MET A 102 6.38 2.40 -12.25
CA MET A 102 5.29 3.26 -12.71
C MET A 102 5.82 4.40 -13.59
N ALA A 103 5.03 4.83 -14.56
CA ALA A 103 5.29 6.03 -15.34
C ALA A 103 4.36 7.18 -14.91
N THR A 104 4.91 8.31 -14.50
CA THR A 104 4.10 9.51 -14.26
C THR A 104 3.71 10.14 -15.59
N LEU A 105 2.41 10.29 -15.83
CA LEU A 105 1.89 10.97 -17.02
C LEU A 105 1.84 12.48 -16.82
N GLY A 106 1.48 12.92 -15.62
CA GLY A 106 1.54 14.32 -15.23
C GLY A 106 0.66 14.65 -14.02
N GLN A 107 0.73 15.92 -13.61
CA GLN A 107 0.02 16.45 -12.46
C GLN A 107 -0.54 17.83 -12.81
N LYS A 108 -1.76 18.14 -12.37
CA LYS A 108 -2.40 19.44 -12.63
C LYS A 108 -3.36 19.86 -11.53
N ASP A 109 -3.34 21.15 -11.19
CA ASP A 109 -4.38 21.77 -10.37
C ASP A 109 -5.68 21.95 -11.17
N LEU A 110 -6.76 21.47 -10.58
CA LEU A 110 -8.10 21.41 -11.13
C LEU A 110 -9.09 22.04 -10.15
N GLU A 111 -10.18 22.59 -10.68
CA GLU A 111 -11.27 23.07 -9.84
C GLU A 111 -11.86 21.90 -9.04
N ALA A 112 -12.14 22.13 -7.76
CA ALA A 112 -12.82 21.11 -6.97
C ALA A 112 -14.22 20.84 -7.53
N GLY A 113 -14.58 19.57 -7.60
CA GLY A 113 -15.83 19.11 -8.19
C GLY A 113 -15.74 17.70 -8.77
N THR A 114 -16.84 17.25 -9.35
CA THR A 114 -16.97 15.90 -9.92
C THR A 114 -16.54 15.86 -11.37
N TYR A 115 -15.75 14.85 -11.70
CA TYR A 115 -15.27 14.55 -13.04
C TYR A 115 -15.77 13.16 -13.43
N ASN A 116 -16.52 13.06 -14.52
CA ASN A 116 -17.24 11.81 -14.83
C ASN A 116 -16.42 10.87 -15.70
N GLN A 117 -15.49 11.43 -16.47
CA GLN A 117 -14.80 10.72 -17.54
C GLN A 117 -13.40 11.28 -17.76
N MET A 118 -12.54 10.44 -18.33
CA MET A 118 -11.25 10.85 -18.86
C MET A 118 -11.04 10.26 -20.26
N ARG A 119 -10.07 10.81 -20.98
CA ARG A 119 -9.62 10.24 -22.24
C ARG A 119 -8.12 10.31 -22.39
N LEU A 120 -7.57 9.21 -22.88
CA LEU A 120 -6.17 9.08 -23.24
C LEU A 120 -6.05 9.23 -24.76
N LEU A 121 -5.38 10.27 -25.23
CA LEU A 121 -5.12 10.47 -26.65
C LEU A 121 -3.75 9.86 -26.98
N LEU A 122 -3.75 8.97 -27.98
CA LEU A 122 -2.51 8.46 -28.56
C LEU A 122 -2.04 9.40 -29.66
N ASP A 123 -0.74 9.53 -29.80
CA ASP A 123 -0.15 10.33 -30.88
C ASP A 123 -0.01 9.50 -32.16
N ASP A 124 -0.18 10.13 -33.33
CA ASP A 124 0.02 9.48 -34.63
C ASP A 124 1.48 9.55 -35.12
N GLN A 125 2.34 10.24 -34.37
CA GLN A 125 3.79 10.22 -34.51
C GLN A 125 4.46 9.62 -33.26
N PRO A 126 5.60 8.93 -33.40
CA PRO A 126 6.44 8.60 -32.24
C PRO A 126 7.02 9.86 -31.61
N ASP A 127 7.58 9.72 -30.40
CA ASP A 127 8.37 10.79 -29.80
C ASP A 127 9.72 11.02 -30.52
N ASP A 128 10.36 12.15 -30.20
CA ASP A 128 11.68 12.52 -30.71
C ASP A 128 12.83 12.08 -29.78
N LEU A 129 12.55 11.29 -28.73
CA LEU A 129 13.52 10.93 -27.69
C LEU A 129 14.34 9.69 -28.08
N ALA A 130 13.76 8.79 -28.88
CA ALA A 130 14.44 7.63 -29.42
C ALA A 130 13.99 7.29 -30.85
N GLU A 131 14.77 6.45 -31.54
CA GLU A 131 14.39 5.94 -32.86
C GLU A 131 13.27 4.90 -32.74
N HIS A 132 12.03 5.37 -32.83
CA HIS A 132 10.85 4.51 -32.89
C HIS A 132 10.38 4.34 -34.35
N PRO A 133 10.18 3.10 -34.84
CA PRO A 133 9.78 2.86 -36.23
C PRO A 133 8.33 3.27 -36.52
N TYR A 134 7.47 3.29 -35.50
CA TYR A 134 6.06 3.60 -35.59
C TYR A 134 5.57 4.26 -34.28
N PRO A 135 4.46 5.01 -34.28
CA PRO A 135 3.90 5.63 -33.06
C PRO A 135 3.38 4.59 -32.04
N GLN A 136 2.85 3.46 -32.52
CA GLN A 136 2.45 2.32 -31.71
C GLN A 136 2.94 1.04 -32.39
N TYR A 137 3.74 0.25 -31.69
CA TYR A 137 4.29 -0.99 -32.21
C TYR A 137 4.64 -1.97 -31.10
N LEU A 138 4.80 -3.23 -31.47
CA LEU A 138 5.34 -4.26 -30.59
C LEU A 138 6.61 -4.87 -31.19
N ILE A 139 7.41 -5.49 -30.33
CA ILE A 139 8.50 -6.38 -30.72
C ILE A 139 8.06 -7.82 -30.41
N ASP A 140 8.00 -8.66 -31.44
CA ASP A 140 7.65 -10.08 -31.27
C ASP A 140 8.78 -10.89 -30.62
N GLU A 141 8.54 -12.16 -30.35
CA GLU A 141 9.51 -13.06 -29.71
C GLU A 141 10.77 -13.27 -30.58
N GLU A 142 10.66 -13.08 -31.89
CA GLU A 142 11.75 -13.14 -32.85
C GLU A 142 12.52 -11.82 -32.98
N GLY A 143 12.10 -10.75 -32.29
CA GLY A 143 12.75 -9.44 -32.29
C GLY A 143 12.34 -8.51 -33.44
N ALA A 144 11.29 -8.84 -34.21
CA ALA A 144 10.80 -8.02 -35.30
C ALA A 144 9.76 -6.98 -34.80
N ALA A 145 9.89 -5.75 -35.31
CA ALA A 145 8.96 -4.66 -35.00
C ALA A 145 7.72 -4.70 -35.91
N HIS A 146 6.53 -4.68 -35.29
CA HIS A 146 5.25 -4.66 -35.99
C HIS A 146 4.42 -3.45 -35.60
N GLU A 147 4.04 -2.63 -36.58
CA GLU A 147 3.10 -1.52 -36.39
C GLU A 147 1.75 -2.05 -35.88
N MET A 148 1.21 -1.39 -34.85
CA MET A 148 -0.13 -1.65 -34.33
C MET A 148 -1.10 -0.57 -34.80
N LYS A 149 -2.20 -0.98 -35.43
CA LYS A 149 -3.26 -0.03 -35.81
C LYS A 149 -4.22 0.21 -34.66
N VAL A 150 -4.51 1.49 -34.38
CA VAL A 150 -5.48 1.92 -33.37
C VAL A 150 -6.83 2.22 -34.05
N PRO A 151 -7.89 1.44 -33.81
CA PRO A 151 -9.23 1.79 -34.26
C PRO A 151 -9.71 3.00 -33.44
N SER A 152 -9.96 4.14 -34.10
CA SER A 152 -10.53 5.40 -33.54
C SER A 152 -9.71 6.17 -32.47
N GLY A 153 -8.63 5.64 -31.91
CA GLY A 153 -7.93 6.27 -30.78
C GLY A 153 -7.24 7.62 -31.04
N TYR A 154 -6.85 7.93 -32.27
CA TYR A 154 -6.16 9.20 -32.58
C TYR A 154 -7.08 10.43 -32.61
N GLN A 155 -8.36 10.27 -32.96
CA GLN A 155 -9.27 11.39 -33.22
C GLN A 155 -10.19 11.71 -32.04
N THR A 156 -10.73 10.68 -31.38
CA THR A 156 -11.67 10.85 -30.27
C THR A 156 -11.01 10.65 -28.91
N GLY A 157 -9.82 10.05 -28.87
CA GLY A 157 -9.18 9.52 -27.67
C GLY A 157 -9.81 8.19 -27.21
N ILE A 158 -9.08 7.45 -26.40
CA ILE A 158 -9.57 6.26 -25.69
C ILE A 158 -10.36 6.77 -24.49
N LYS A 159 -11.69 6.63 -24.53
CA LYS A 159 -12.59 7.02 -23.44
C LYS A 159 -12.45 6.05 -22.28
N LEU A 160 -12.25 6.57 -21.07
CA LEU A 160 -12.26 5.81 -19.83
C LEU A 160 -13.33 6.42 -18.92
N VAL A 161 -14.39 5.66 -18.66
CA VAL A 161 -15.52 6.08 -17.84
C VAL A 161 -15.23 5.66 -16.40
N HIS A 162 -14.77 6.62 -15.59
CA HIS A 162 -14.47 6.42 -14.18
C HIS A 162 -14.71 7.75 -13.45
N PRO A 163 -15.87 7.93 -12.80
CA PRO A 163 -16.14 9.13 -12.04
C PRO A 163 -15.19 9.30 -10.84
N PHE A 164 -14.68 10.50 -10.63
CA PHE A 164 -13.85 10.86 -9.48
C PHE A 164 -14.10 12.33 -9.07
N ASP A 165 -13.82 12.68 -7.81
CA ASP A 165 -13.86 14.10 -7.40
C ASP A 165 -12.44 14.64 -7.22
N ILE A 166 -12.31 15.92 -7.54
CA ILE A 166 -11.19 16.75 -7.08
C ILE A 166 -11.65 17.46 -5.82
N VAL A 167 -10.91 17.25 -4.73
CA VAL A 167 -11.16 17.93 -3.45
C VAL A 167 -10.17 19.06 -3.27
N ALA A 168 -10.68 20.20 -2.86
CA ALA A 168 -9.90 21.40 -2.60
C ALA A 168 -8.68 21.14 -1.72
N ARG A 169 -7.50 21.63 -2.14
CA ARG A 169 -6.23 21.60 -1.42
C ARG A 169 -5.68 20.19 -1.16
N LEU A 170 -6.27 19.15 -1.75
CA LEU A 170 -5.82 17.77 -1.66
C LEU A 170 -5.32 17.28 -3.02
N THR A 171 -4.52 16.21 -3.02
CA THR A 171 -4.08 15.52 -4.22
C THR A 171 -4.94 14.27 -4.43
N THR A 172 -5.68 14.22 -5.53
CA THR A 172 -6.34 13.01 -6.04
C THR A 172 -5.34 12.25 -6.89
N GLU A 173 -5.09 10.98 -6.57
CA GLU A 173 -4.19 10.10 -7.34
C GLU A 173 -5.00 9.07 -8.12
N LEU A 174 -4.79 8.97 -9.43
CA LEU A 174 -5.38 7.93 -10.26
C LEU A 174 -4.27 7.18 -11.00
N ILE A 175 -4.37 5.85 -10.97
CA ILE A 175 -3.47 4.94 -11.69
C ILE A 175 -4.19 4.41 -12.91
N LEU A 176 -3.59 4.54 -14.09
CA LEU A 176 -4.02 3.89 -15.32
C LEU A 176 -3.33 2.54 -15.46
N ASP A 177 -4.05 1.48 -15.16
CA ASP A 177 -3.60 0.10 -15.32
C ASP A 177 -3.91 -0.37 -16.75
N PHE A 178 -2.90 -0.34 -17.60
CA PHE A 178 -2.98 -0.77 -18.98
C PHE A 178 -2.82 -2.30 -19.01
N ASP A 179 -3.73 -3.04 -19.66
CA ASP A 179 -3.57 -4.50 -19.79
C ASP A 179 -3.06 -4.81 -21.19
N VAL A 180 -1.73 -4.87 -21.37
CA VAL A 180 -1.13 -5.15 -22.69
C VAL A 180 -1.62 -6.48 -23.26
N ALA A 181 -1.72 -7.52 -22.43
CA ALA A 181 -2.14 -8.86 -22.85
C ALA A 181 -3.53 -8.88 -23.50
N ARG A 182 -4.45 -8.06 -23.00
CA ARG A 182 -5.81 -7.90 -23.56
C ARG A 182 -5.90 -6.82 -24.62
N SER A 183 -4.96 -5.87 -24.60
CA SER A 183 -4.99 -4.71 -25.49
C SER A 183 -4.45 -5.01 -26.89
N VAL A 184 -3.50 -5.94 -27.01
CA VAL A 184 -2.89 -6.28 -28.30
C VAL A 184 -3.62 -7.45 -28.96
N VAL A 185 -4.17 -7.22 -30.15
CA VAL A 185 -4.95 -8.22 -30.90
C VAL A 185 -4.30 -8.51 -32.26
N LYS A 186 -3.93 -9.77 -32.50
CA LYS A 186 -3.50 -10.22 -33.83
C LYS A 186 -4.72 -10.42 -34.74
N ALA A 187 -4.77 -9.69 -35.85
CA ALA A 187 -5.90 -9.68 -36.79
C ALA A 187 -5.90 -10.92 -37.70
N GLY A 188 -6.31 -12.07 -37.14
CA GLY A 188 -6.47 -13.33 -37.87
C GLY A 188 -5.23 -13.74 -38.67
N ASN A 189 -5.42 -14.31 -39.86
CA ASN A 189 -4.32 -14.77 -40.72
C ASN A 189 -3.60 -13.64 -41.48
N SER A 190 -3.96 -12.38 -41.27
CA SER A 190 -3.37 -11.26 -42.01
C SER A 190 -1.98 -10.85 -41.51
N GLY A 191 -1.58 -11.34 -40.33
CA GLY A 191 -0.32 -10.97 -39.69
C GLY A 191 -0.28 -9.54 -39.13
N LYS A 192 -1.39 -8.78 -39.20
CA LYS A 192 -1.46 -7.41 -38.69
C LYS A 192 -1.79 -7.40 -37.20
N TYR A 193 -1.30 -6.38 -36.49
CA TYR A 193 -1.61 -6.14 -35.09
C TYR A 193 -2.53 -4.94 -34.92
N LEU A 194 -3.46 -5.05 -33.98
CA LEU A 194 -4.38 -4.01 -33.58
C LEU A 194 -4.12 -3.69 -32.12
N LEU A 195 -4.10 -2.39 -31.79
CA LEU A 195 -4.13 -1.93 -30.41
C LEU A 195 -5.58 -1.54 -30.07
N LYS A 196 -6.18 -2.29 -29.15
CA LYS A 196 -7.50 -2.04 -28.56
C LYS A 196 -7.33 -1.88 -27.05
N PRO A 197 -6.92 -0.68 -26.60
CA PRO A 197 -6.56 -0.46 -25.21
C PRO A 197 -7.65 -0.89 -24.24
N THR A 198 -7.29 -1.80 -23.35
CA THR A 198 -8.06 -2.19 -22.17
C THR A 198 -7.34 -1.57 -20.99
N ILE A 199 -7.89 -0.47 -20.47
CA ILE A 199 -7.26 0.31 -19.40
C ILE A 199 -8.26 0.38 -18.25
N LYS A 200 -7.82 0.02 -17.05
CA LYS A 200 -8.58 0.24 -15.82
C LYS A 200 -8.08 1.51 -15.16
N VAL A 201 -9.01 2.34 -14.70
CA VAL A 201 -8.68 3.48 -13.85
C VAL A 201 -8.86 3.04 -12.42
N ILE A 202 -7.80 3.14 -11.63
CA ILE A 202 -7.82 2.82 -10.21
C ILE A 202 -7.73 4.15 -9.48
N GLY A 203 -8.83 4.56 -8.86
CA GLY A 203 -8.86 5.69 -7.96
C GLY A 203 -8.39 5.32 -6.57
N THR A 204 -7.73 6.25 -5.88
CA THR A 204 -7.44 6.13 -4.45
C THR A 204 -8.59 6.61 -3.56
N ARG A 205 -9.74 6.97 -4.14
CA ARG A 205 -10.93 7.46 -3.41
C ARG A 205 -11.79 6.32 -2.85
N ASN A 206 -12.53 6.57 -1.77
CA ASN A 206 -13.02 5.58 -0.79
C ASN A 206 -11.91 4.94 0.05
N ARG A 207 -10.70 5.51 0.02
CA ARG A 207 -9.63 5.15 0.94
C ARG A 207 -9.47 6.23 2.00
N ALA A 208 -9.15 5.80 3.20
CA ALA A 208 -8.62 6.68 4.20
C ALA A 208 -7.10 6.84 3.99
N VAL A 209 -6.60 8.04 4.24
CA VAL A 209 -5.17 8.31 4.28
C VAL A 209 -4.73 8.28 5.73
N VAL A 210 -3.77 7.42 6.08
CA VAL A 210 -3.13 7.41 7.39
C VAL A 210 -1.70 7.83 7.22
N SER A 211 -1.26 8.84 7.97
CA SER A 211 0.12 9.30 7.92
C SER A 211 0.62 9.64 9.33
N GLY A 212 1.94 9.61 9.46
CA GLY A 212 2.62 9.87 10.71
C GLY A 212 4.11 9.65 10.55
N MET A 213 4.78 9.62 11.69
CA MET A 213 6.23 9.49 11.80
C MET A 213 6.60 8.34 12.73
N VAL A 214 7.64 7.60 12.35
CA VAL A 214 8.32 6.66 13.25
C VAL A 214 9.62 7.30 13.73
N ALA A 215 9.82 7.30 15.04
CA ALA A 215 10.99 7.88 15.70
C ALA A 215 11.50 6.96 16.82
N THR A 216 12.69 7.25 17.33
CA THR A 216 13.30 6.49 18.45
C THR A 216 13.33 7.27 19.76
N ASP A 217 13.28 8.60 19.69
CA ASP A 217 13.25 9.49 20.86
C ASP A 217 12.63 10.83 20.43
N GLY A 218 11.31 10.95 20.55
CA GLY A 218 10.55 12.16 20.21
C GLY A 218 10.44 12.44 18.70
N LEU A 219 9.26 12.93 18.28
CA LEU A 219 8.84 13.13 16.89
C LEU A 219 9.60 14.21 16.11
N THR A 220 10.60 14.85 16.70
CA THR A 220 11.39 15.92 16.04
C THR A 220 12.89 15.78 16.25
N ALA A 221 13.32 14.79 17.03
CA ALA A 221 14.71 14.67 17.46
C ALA A 221 15.42 13.44 16.89
N ALA A 222 14.70 12.35 16.61
CA ALA A 222 15.31 11.11 16.12
C ALA A 222 14.39 10.32 15.17
N PRO A 223 14.22 10.77 13.90
CA PRO A 223 13.51 10.01 12.87
C PRO A 223 14.12 8.61 12.70
N LEU A 224 13.28 7.62 12.46
CA LEU A 224 13.70 6.24 12.20
C LEU A 224 13.43 5.87 10.74
N PRO A 225 14.39 6.08 9.82
CA PRO A 225 14.23 5.69 8.43
C PRO A 225 14.32 4.17 8.24
N GLY A 226 13.60 3.64 7.26
CA GLY A 226 13.59 2.21 6.93
C GLY A 226 12.78 1.33 7.89
N ALA A 227 12.15 1.90 8.92
CA ALA A 227 11.09 1.21 9.66
C ALA A 227 9.90 0.91 8.71
N THR A 228 9.22 -0.21 8.93
CA THR A 228 8.07 -0.64 8.14
C THR A 228 6.79 -0.40 8.92
N VAL A 229 5.80 0.26 8.31
CA VAL A 229 4.47 0.43 8.89
C VAL A 229 3.45 -0.36 8.07
N THR A 230 2.74 -1.27 8.72
CA THR A 230 1.74 -2.15 8.11
C THR A 230 0.35 -1.87 8.69
N ALA A 231 -0.68 -2.01 7.86
CA ALA A 231 -2.07 -1.94 8.28
C ALA A 231 -2.76 -3.29 8.07
N TRP A 232 -3.45 -3.74 9.12
CA TRP A 232 -4.11 -5.04 9.15
C TRP A 232 -5.59 -4.88 9.50
N TYR A 233 -6.44 -5.72 8.93
CA TYR A 233 -7.83 -5.84 9.34
C TYR A 233 -8.17 -7.29 9.68
N GLU A 234 -9.15 -7.47 10.53
CA GLU A 234 -9.77 -8.76 10.79
C GLU A 234 -10.97 -8.94 9.83
N ASP A 235 -11.05 -10.09 9.15
CA ASP A 235 -12.21 -10.44 8.32
C ASP A 235 -13.36 -11.02 9.15
N ALA A 236 -14.49 -11.34 8.49
CA ALA A 236 -15.67 -11.85 9.16
C ALA A 236 -15.46 -13.24 9.79
N GLU A 237 -14.44 -13.96 9.34
CA GLU A 237 -14.03 -15.28 9.83
C GLU A 237 -13.01 -15.20 10.98
N GLY A 238 -12.55 -13.99 11.34
CA GLY A 238 -11.58 -13.75 12.41
C GLY A 238 -10.12 -13.88 11.96
N ASN A 239 -9.85 -13.91 10.64
CA ASN A 239 -8.48 -13.94 10.13
C ASN A 239 -7.96 -12.51 9.94
N TRP A 240 -6.71 -12.32 10.32
CA TRP A 240 -5.99 -11.06 10.14
C TRP A 240 -5.35 -11.03 8.77
N ASN A 241 -5.66 -9.99 8.00
CA ASN A 241 -5.18 -9.79 6.65
C ASN A 241 -4.43 -8.46 6.56
N GLU A 242 -3.25 -8.48 5.96
CA GLU A 242 -2.50 -7.25 5.64
C GLU A 242 -3.20 -6.53 4.49
N ALA A 243 -3.51 -5.24 4.68
CA ALA A 243 -4.11 -4.40 3.64
C ALA A 243 -3.08 -3.58 2.88
N MET A 244 -2.06 -3.10 3.58
CA MET A 244 -1.06 -2.18 3.04
C MET A 244 0.19 -2.17 3.92
N SER A 245 1.33 -1.93 3.28
CA SER A 245 2.61 -1.69 3.95
C SER A 245 3.29 -0.48 3.32
N SER A 246 4.03 0.27 4.12
CA SER A 246 4.80 1.43 3.69
C SER A 246 6.07 1.56 4.52
N PRO A 247 7.26 1.64 3.89
CA PRO A 247 8.48 1.98 4.60
C PRO A 247 8.51 3.48 4.93
N THR A 248 9.20 3.82 6.01
CA THR A 248 9.46 5.21 6.41
C THR A 248 10.58 5.83 5.58
N GLY A 249 10.41 7.11 5.21
CA GLY A 249 11.41 7.90 4.50
C GLY A 249 12.60 8.31 5.37
N GLU A 250 13.56 9.05 4.81
CA GLU A 250 14.75 9.56 5.52
C GLU A 250 14.39 10.43 6.75
N ASP A 251 13.22 11.05 6.73
CA ASP A 251 12.65 11.88 7.78
C ASP A 251 11.75 11.09 8.76
N GLY A 252 11.67 9.77 8.62
CA GLY A 252 10.83 8.89 9.45
C GLY A 252 9.35 8.93 9.10
N ASN A 253 8.95 9.70 8.09
CA ASN A 253 7.54 9.83 7.70
C ASN A 253 7.06 8.63 6.88
N TYR A 254 5.79 8.29 7.03
CA TYR A 254 5.12 7.27 6.23
C TYR A 254 3.70 7.71 5.84
N MET A 255 3.14 7.02 4.84
CA MET A 255 1.76 7.20 4.42
C MET A 255 1.17 5.87 3.95
N LEU A 256 -0.10 5.62 4.31
CA LEU A 256 -0.88 4.45 3.94
C LEU A 256 -2.21 4.89 3.31
N TYR A 257 -2.64 4.18 2.27
CA TYR A 257 -3.93 4.35 1.62
C TYR A 257 -4.81 3.13 1.92
N LEU A 258 -5.71 3.24 2.90
CA LEU A 258 -6.50 2.13 3.43
C LEU A 258 -7.88 2.09 2.80
N ASP A 259 -8.21 0.99 2.11
CA ASP A 259 -9.56 0.73 1.60
C ASP A 259 -10.56 0.43 2.74
N LEU A 260 -11.84 0.70 2.55
CA LEU A 260 -12.89 0.32 3.51
C LEU A 260 -13.47 -1.07 3.24
N GLY A 261 -13.05 -1.72 2.15
CA GLY A 261 -13.47 -3.09 1.82
C GLY A 261 -14.65 -3.11 0.86
N GLY A 262 -14.36 -2.93 -0.43
CA GLY A 262 -15.26 -3.26 -1.53
C GLY A 262 -16.35 -2.23 -1.87
N ASP A 263 -16.86 -2.34 -3.11
CA ASP A 263 -17.58 -1.30 -3.87
C ASP A 263 -18.90 -0.73 -3.29
N VAL A 264 -19.40 -1.18 -2.13
CA VAL A 264 -20.82 -0.94 -1.77
C VAL A 264 -21.06 -0.46 -0.33
N ALA A 265 -20.11 -0.57 0.60
CA ALA A 265 -20.29 -0.12 1.97
C ALA A 265 -19.14 0.79 2.43
N LEU A 266 -19.43 2.09 2.55
CA LEU A 266 -18.54 3.12 3.12
C LEU A 266 -18.59 3.14 4.66
N ASP A 267 -18.82 1.99 5.29
CA ASP A 267 -18.84 1.91 6.74
C ASP A 267 -17.42 2.07 7.29
N ALA A 268 -17.31 2.72 8.44
CA ALA A 268 -16.04 2.91 9.10
C ALA A 268 -15.41 1.55 9.39
N ARG A 269 -14.13 1.38 9.04
CA ARG A 269 -13.41 0.11 9.20
C ARG A 269 -12.32 0.24 10.24
N GLU A 270 -12.22 -0.74 11.12
CA GLU A 270 -11.12 -0.80 12.08
C GLU A 270 -9.88 -1.46 11.45
N TYR A 271 -8.73 -0.82 11.67
CA TYR A 271 -7.41 -1.28 11.30
C TYR A 271 -6.50 -1.36 12.54
N ARG A 272 -5.60 -2.34 12.54
CA ARG A 272 -4.40 -2.36 13.39
C ARG A 272 -3.23 -1.84 12.58
N ILE A 273 -2.66 -0.73 13.03
CA ILE A 273 -1.46 -0.15 12.43
C ILE A 273 -0.27 -0.57 13.28
N VAL A 274 0.71 -1.21 12.64
CA VAL A 274 1.86 -1.82 13.30
C VAL A 274 3.14 -1.27 12.69
N ALA A 275 4.05 -0.78 13.53
CA ALA A 275 5.36 -0.29 13.13
C ALA A 275 6.47 -1.23 13.64
N THR A 276 7.33 -1.69 12.74
CA THR A 276 8.46 -2.59 13.04
C THR A 276 9.77 -2.03 12.47
N ALA A 277 10.88 -2.35 13.12
CA ALA A 277 12.22 -2.03 12.65
C ALA A 277 13.25 -2.95 13.30
N ASP A 278 14.27 -3.33 12.55
CA ASP A 278 15.36 -4.18 13.04
C ASP A 278 16.05 -3.56 14.26
N GLY A 279 16.13 -4.34 15.34
CA GLY A 279 16.74 -3.88 16.60
C GLY A 279 15.85 -2.97 17.46
N PHE A 280 14.55 -2.87 17.15
CA PHE A 280 13.59 -2.12 17.95
C PHE A 280 12.42 -2.99 18.44
N ALA A 281 11.80 -2.58 19.54
CA ALA A 281 10.53 -3.10 20.00
C ALA A 281 9.41 -2.58 19.07
N PRO A 282 8.54 -3.47 18.57
CA PRO A 282 7.50 -3.06 17.64
C PRO A 282 6.40 -2.27 18.35
N GLY A 283 5.79 -1.34 17.63
CA GLY A 283 4.69 -0.50 18.09
C GLY A 283 3.39 -0.86 17.39
N CYS A 284 2.26 -0.65 18.06
CA CYS A 284 0.94 -0.92 17.48
C CYS A 284 -0.11 0.06 18.00
N THR A 285 -1.08 0.40 17.15
CA THR A 285 -2.29 1.17 17.52
C THR A 285 -3.51 0.69 16.74
N THR A 286 -4.69 0.89 17.31
CA THR A 286 -5.97 0.69 16.62
C THR A 286 -6.43 2.01 16.04
N LEU A 287 -6.91 1.98 14.80
CA LEU A 287 -7.49 3.13 14.12
C LEU A 287 -8.75 2.72 13.37
N THR A 288 -9.87 3.38 13.67
CA THR A 288 -11.08 3.27 12.85
C THR A 288 -11.05 4.36 11.79
N VAL A 289 -11.09 3.94 10.53
CA VAL A 289 -11.00 4.84 9.37
C VAL A 289 -12.32 4.95 8.62
N GLU A 290 -12.62 6.14 8.13
CA GLU A 290 -13.81 6.46 7.35
C GLU A 290 -13.43 6.92 5.93
N ALA A 291 -14.40 6.90 5.03
CA ALA A 291 -14.17 7.20 3.62
C ALA A 291 -13.70 8.63 3.44
N ASP A 292 -12.70 8.82 2.60
CA ASP A 292 -12.15 10.13 2.24
C ASP A 292 -11.66 10.95 3.46
N GLN A 293 -11.37 10.29 4.60
CA GLN A 293 -10.78 10.93 5.77
C GLN A 293 -9.24 10.79 5.77
N THR A 294 -8.58 11.78 6.36
CA THR A 294 -7.13 11.75 6.61
C THR A 294 -6.89 11.72 8.11
N TYR A 295 -6.04 10.79 8.55
CA TYR A 295 -5.62 10.59 9.93
C TYR A 295 -4.12 10.89 10.01
N PRO A 296 -3.74 12.19 10.12
CA PRO A 296 -2.36 12.57 10.37
C PRO A 296 -1.96 12.23 11.81
N ASP A 297 -0.67 12.39 12.11
CA ASP A 297 -0.12 12.25 13.47
C ASP A 297 -0.34 10.85 14.09
N THR A 298 -0.44 9.82 13.25
CA THR A 298 -0.43 8.41 13.70
C THR A 298 1.03 8.01 13.94
N ASP A 299 1.59 8.49 15.03
CA ASP A 299 3.04 8.39 15.24
C ASP A 299 3.44 7.19 16.11
N PHE A 300 4.66 6.68 15.89
CA PHE A 300 5.25 5.62 16.67
C PHE A 300 6.61 6.05 17.23
N ILE A 301 6.82 5.79 18.52
CA ILE A 301 8.14 5.91 19.15
C ILE A 301 8.59 4.50 19.49
N LEU A 302 9.50 3.95 18.69
CA LEU A 302 10.03 2.60 18.89
C LEU A 302 11.24 2.65 19.82
N SER A 303 11.22 1.81 20.84
CA SER A 303 12.34 1.71 21.79
C SER A 303 13.37 0.70 21.26
N PRO A 304 14.68 1.01 21.29
CA PRO A 304 15.69 0.03 20.90
C PRO A 304 15.62 -1.19 21.81
N THR A 305 15.88 -2.36 21.23
CA THR A 305 15.98 -3.64 21.95
C THR A 305 17.39 -4.17 21.84
N GLY A 306 17.92 -4.70 22.94
CA GLY A 306 19.11 -5.50 22.92
C GLY A 306 18.90 -6.83 22.18
N VAL A 307 20.01 -7.53 22.00
CA VAL A 307 20.03 -8.89 21.44
C VAL A 307 20.22 -9.85 22.61
N VAL A 308 19.38 -10.89 22.65
CA VAL A 308 19.39 -11.95 23.65
C VAL A 308 19.74 -13.28 22.98
N THR A 309 20.58 -14.06 23.65
CA THR A 309 20.89 -15.42 23.20
C THR A 309 19.95 -16.40 23.90
N VAL A 310 19.14 -17.11 23.11
CA VAL A 310 18.32 -18.23 23.59
C VAL A 310 19.00 -19.52 23.18
N THR A 311 19.26 -20.36 24.17
CA THR A 311 19.81 -21.71 23.98
C THR A 311 18.81 -22.74 24.46
N GLY A 312 19.02 -24.00 24.10
CA GLY A 312 18.10 -25.03 24.53
C GLY A 312 18.51 -26.41 24.10
N THR A 313 17.81 -27.39 24.67
CA THR A 313 17.90 -28.78 24.25
C THR A 313 16.54 -29.28 23.81
N VAL A 314 16.48 -29.95 22.67
CA VAL A 314 15.29 -30.66 22.21
C VAL A 314 15.55 -32.15 22.27
N THR A 315 14.66 -32.88 22.94
CA THR A 315 14.72 -34.33 23.06
C THR A 315 13.47 -34.98 22.50
N GLY A 316 13.55 -36.24 22.11
CA GLY A 316 12.39 -37.01 21.71
C GLY A 316 12.76 -38.39 21.17
N THR A 317 11.76 -39.06 20.64
CA THR A 317 11.91 -40.32 19.92
C THR A 317 11.35 -40.13 18.51
N ALA A 318 12.12 -40.48 17.48
CA ALA A 318 11.65 -40.46 16.10
C ALA A 318 10.45 -41.41 15.92
N PRO A 319 9.46 -41.07 15.07
CA PRO A 319 8.42 -42.01 14.72
C PRO A 319 9.03 -43.22 13.99
N VAL A 320 8.45 -44.39 14.20
CA VAL A 320 8.79 -45.59 13.43
C VAL A 320 8.33 -45.38 11.99
N ASP A 321 9.16 -45.69 11.02
CA ASP A 321 8.77 -45.60 9.61
C ASP A 321 7.62 -46.58 9.36
N ASP A 322 6.51 -46.06 8.82
CA ASP A 322 5.26 -46.81 8.58
C ASP A 322 5.49 -48.10 7.73
N ASP A 323 6.58 -48.16 6.98
CA ASP A 323 6.95 -49.24 6.07
C ASP A 323 8.07 -50.18 6.59
N GLU A 324 8.79 -49.85 7.67
CA GLU A 324 10.08 -50.51 8.03
C GLU A 324 10.11 -51.19 9.42
N GLU A 325 9.06 -51.15 10.25
CA GLU A 325 9.02 -51.74 11.63
C GLU A 325 10.23 -51.37 12.51
N SER A 326 10.96 -50.32 12.13
CA SER A 326 12.19 -49.83 12.73
C SER A 326 12.28 -48.31 12.61
N PHE A 327 13.11 -47.69 13.44
CA PHE A 327 13.32 -46.25 13.41
C PHE A 327 14.16 -45.85 12.18
N PRO A 328 14.02 -44.61 11.69
CA PRO A 328 14.75 -44.16 10.52
C PRO A 328 16.27 -44.22 10.74
N GLU A 329 17.02 -44.57 9.70
CA GLU A 329 18.49 -44.52 9.74
C GLU A 329 19.00 -43.06 9.67
N GLU A 330 18.22 -42.17 9.05
CA GLU A 330 18.52 -40.74 9.00
C GLU A 330 17.98 -40.01 10.23
N ALA A 331 18.81 -39.13 10.78
CA ALA A 331 18.44 -38.34 11.95
C ALA A 331 17.28 -37.36 11.65
N PRO A 332 16.26 -37.29 12.53
CA PRO A 332 15.17 -36.33 12.35
C PRO A 332 15.69 -34.89 12.46
N VAL A 333 15.12 -33.99 11.65
CA VAL A 333 15.40 -32.56 11.71
C VAL A 333 14.37 -31.87 12.58
N VAL A 334 14.83 -31.11 13.58
CA VAL A 334 13.98 -30.29 14.43
C VAL A 334 14.11 -28.82 14.02
N THR A 335 12.97 -28.16 13.82
CA THR A 335 12.91 -26.70 13.66
C THR A 335 12.33 -26.07 14.93
N VAL A 336 13.04 -25.12 15.52
CA VAL A 336 12.53 -24.29 16.61
C VAL A 336 12.27 -22.90 16.07
N SER A 337 10.99 -22.52 15.99
CA SER A 337 10.52 -21.24 15.47
C SER A 337 10.13 -20.32 16.61
N PHE A 338 10.58 -19.06 16.54
CA PHE A 338 10.31 -17.98 17.49
C PHE A 338 9.49 -16.91 16.79
N SER A 339 8.24 -16.76 17.21
CA SER A 339 7.26 -15.84 16.62
C SER A 339 7.03 -14.67 17.58
N ARG A 340 7.62 -13.51 17.28
CA ARG A 340 7.58 -12.32 18.14
C ARG A 340 6.18 -11.72 18.21
N GLN A 341 5.70 -11.47 19.43
CA GLN A 341 4.37 -10.93 19.72
C GLN A 341 4.46 -9.45 20.15
N ILE A 342 3.38 -8.69 19.94
CA ILE A 342 3.20 -7.32 20.49
C ILE A 342 2.16 -7.31 21.62
N GLY A 343 1.96 -8.46 22.28
CA GLY A 343 0.93 -8.63 23.31
C GLY A 343 -0.48 -8.41 22.76
N ASP A 344 -1.38 -7.90 23.60
CA ASP A 344 -2.80 -7.74 23.27
C ASP A 344 -3.09 -6.69 22.18
N CYS A 345 -2.08 -5.92 21.73
CA CYS A 345 -2.29 -4.93 20.68
C CYS A 345 -2.46 -5.57 19.30
N PHE A 346 -1.75 -6.66 19.01
CA PHE A 346 -1.84 -7.30 17.71
C PHE A 346 -1.61 -8.81 17.87
N PRO A 347 -2.61 -9.65 17.53
CA PRO A 347 -2.58 -11.08 17.86
C PRO A 347 -1.78 -11.92 16.86
N VAL A 348 -1.27 -11.33 15.77
CA VAL A 348 -0.45 -12.03 14.78
C VAL A 348 1.02 -11.74 15.06
N PRO A 349 1.92 -12.74 14.92
CA PRO A 349 3.35 -12.52 15.02
C PRO A 349 3.85 -11.49 14.02
N VAL A 350 4.77 -10.63 14.44
CA VAL A 350 5.30 -9.54 13.59
C VAL A 350 6.69 -9.82 13.04
N GLU A 351 7.44 -10.72 13.69
CA GLU A 351 8.74 -11.19 13.26
C GLU A 351 8.84 -12.68 13.57
N THR A 352 9.42 -13.46 12.65
CA THR A 352 9.66 -14.88 12.87
C THR A 352 11.11 -15.20 12.60
N ALA A 353 11.77 -15.80 13.59
CA ALA A 353 13.11 -16.34 13.46
C ALA A 353 13.06 -17.85 13.72
N TYR A 354 14.00 -18.62 13.18
CA TYR A 354 14.03 -20.05 13.42
C TYR A 354 15.46 -20.58 13.41
N VAL A 355 15.65 -21.70 14.10
CA VAL A 355 16.87 -22.50 14.04
C VAL A 355 16.49 -23.93 13.67
N ARG A 356 17.23 -24.52 12.72
CA ARG A 356 17.12 -25.93 12.37
C ARG A 356 18.30 -26.66 12.97
N THR A 357 18.04 -27.76 13.66
CA THR A 357 19.05 -28.62 14.26
C THR A 357 18.78 -30.08 13.91
N THR A 358 19.85 -30.85 13.77
CA THR A 358 19.83 -32.30 13.51
C THR A 358 21.03 -32.92 14.22
N ASP A 359 21.26 -34.22 14.02
CA ASP A 359 22.41 -34.94 14.55
C ASP A 359 23.73 -34.31 14.09
N ASP A 360 24.70 -34.26 15.00
CA ASP A 360 26.04 -33.74 14.76
C ASP A 360 27.03 -34.80 15.24
N GLU A 361 27.55 -35.60 14.30
CA GLU A 361 28.41 -36.76 14.58
C GLU A 361 29.70 -36.40 15.35
N ASP A 362 30.11 -35.12 15.33
CA ASP A 362 31.29 -34.62 16.04
C ASP A 362 30.95 -34.10 17.46
N SER A 363 29.67 -34.04 17.85
CA SER A 363 29.20 -33.54 19.14
C SER A 363 28.75 -34.65 20.07
N SER A 364 29.24 -34.63 21.32
CA SER A 364 28.71 -35.53 22.37
C SER A 364 27.39 -35.05 22.98
N GLU A 365 26.95 -33.83 22.67
CA GLU A 365 25.74 -33.21 23.24
C GLU A 365 24.52 -33.28 22.31
N THR A 366 24.79 -33.45 21.01
CA THR A 366 23.81 -33.56 19.93
C THR A 366 23.94 -34.94 19.32
N VAL A 367 23.01 -35.86 19.64
CA VAL A 367 23.12 -37.28 19.28
C VAL A 367 21.77 -37.84 18.86
N TYR A 368 21.74 -38.58 17.76
CA TYR A 368 20.67 -39.49 17.35
C TYR A 368 21.09 -40.96 17.49
N THR A 369 20.19 -41.82 17.96
CA THR A 369 20.44 -43.27 18.10
C THR A 369 19.38 -44.06 17.32
N PRO A 370 19.68 -44.56 16.10
CA PRO A 370 18.71 -45.32 15.30
C PRO A 370 18.16 -46.58 15.99
N ALA A 371 18.95 -47.19 16.91
CA ALA A 371 18.54 -48.43 17.58
C ALA A 371 17.29 -48.29 18.47
N ASP A 372 17.05 -47.09 19.02
CA ASP A 372 15.90 -46.79 19.88
C ASP A 372 15.16 -45.51 19.46
N GLY A 373 15.55 -44.90 18.34
CA GLY A 373 14.97 -43.69 17.79
C GLY A 373 15.20 -42.45 18.63
N ALA A 374 15.97 -42.52 19.72
CA ALA A 374 16.15 -41.41 20.64
C ALA A 374 17.04 -40.33 20.03
N PHE A 375 16.61 -39.07 20.13
CA PHE A 375 17.44 -37.92 19.80
C PHE A 375 17.52 -36.92 20.95
N ARG A 376 18.67 -36.24 21.02
CA ARG A 376 18.90 -35.06 21.85
C ARG A 376 19.72 -34.09 21.04
N TYR A 377 19.19 -32.90 20.76
CA TYR A 377 19.88 -31.86 20.01
C TYR A 377 19.99 -30.58 20.83
N THR A 378 21.09 -29.84 20.68
CA THR A 378 21.25 -28.50 21.25
C THR A 378 21.00 -27.44 20.19
N TYR A 379 20.40 -26.31 20.56
CA TYR A 379 20.28 -25.15 19.67
C TYR A 379 20.67 -23.86 20.38
N GLY A 380 21.02 -22.86 19.58
CA GLY A 380 21.28 -21.48 20.00
C GLY A 380 20.83 -20.51 18.91
N ILE A 381 20.20 -19.42 19.32
CA ILE A 381 19.73 -18.35 18.42
C ILE A 381 19.85 -17.00 19.11
N GLU A 382 20.24 -15.98 18.35
CA GLU A 382 20.22 -14.59 18.78
C GLU A 382 18.93 -13.93 18.29
N LEU A 383 18.20 -13.29 19.20
CA LEU A 383 16.92 -12.66 18.93
C LEU A 383 16.90 -11.26 19.55
N PRO A 384 16.11 -10.32 19.02
CA PRO A 384 15.78 -9.10 19.77
C PRO A 384 15.13 -9.44 21.12
N SER A 385 15.25 -8.55 22.11
CA SER A 385 14.46 -8.70 23.33
C SER A 385 12.97 -8.50 23.05
N GLY A 386 12.12 -9.28 23.72
CA GLY A 386 10.66 -9.25 23.53
C GLY A 386 9.95 -10.53 23.95
N SER A 387 8.64 -10.57 23.69
CA SER A 387 7.79 -11.73 23.94
C SER A 387 7.63 -12.58 22.68
N TYR A 388 7.72 -13.89 22.82
CA TYR A 388 7.68 -14.84 21.71
C TYR A 388 6.74 -16.01 22.00
N ASP A 389 6.04 -16.45 20.97
CA ASP A 389 5.50 -17.81 20.92
C ASP A 389 6.54 -18.70 20.25
N VAL A 390 6.96 -19.75 20.94
CA VAL A 390 8.03 -20.63 20.48
C VAL A 390 7.45 -22.00 20.19
N THR A 391 7.64 -22.50 18.97
CA THR A 391 7.18 -23.82 18.56
C THR A 391 8.34 -24.67 18.07
N ALA A 392 8.51 -25.84 18.66
CA ALA A 392 9.40 -26.89 18.14
C ALA A 392 8.59 -27.88 17.30
N THR A 393 9.03 -28.13 16.07
CA THR A 393 8.44 -29.09 15.13
C THR A 393 9.48 -30.07 14.61
N SER A 394 9.03 -31.29 14.33
CA SER A 394 9.76 -32.35 13.64
C SER A 394 8.75 -33.17 12.87
N ASP A 395 9.16 -33.75 11.74
CA ASP A 395 8.28 -34.59 10.93
C ASP A 395 7.76 -35.78 11.74
N GLY A 396 6.47 -36.06 11.58
CA GLY A 396 5.75 -37.14 12.26
C GLY A 396 5.58 -36.99 13.78
N LEU A 397 6.02 -35.87 14.38
CA LEU A 397 5.87 -35.61 15.82
C LEU A 397 4.92 -34.45 16.09
N ALA A 398 4.15 -34.56 17.17
CA ALA A 398 3.25 -33.49 17.61
C ALA A 398 4.05 -32.24 18.02
N PRO A 399 3.74 -31.04 17.47
CA PRO A 399 4.45 -29.81 17.83
C PRO A 399 4.39 -29.52 19.33
N GLN A 400 5.51 -29.02 19.87
CA GLN A 400 5.58 -28.53 21.24
C GLN A 400 5.61 -26.99 21.21
N THR A 401 4.67 -26.34 21.88
CA THR A 401 4.53 -24.88 21.87
C THR A 401 4.62 -24.29 23.27
N VAL A 402 5.40 -23.22 23.41
CA VAL A 402 5.46 -22.36 24.59
C VAL A 402 4.97 -20.99 24.18
N VAL A 403 3.85 -20.55 24.79
CA VAL A 403 3.22 -19.26 24.49
C VAL A 403 3.72 -18.20 25.48
N GLY A 404 4.03 -17.00 24.99
CA GLY A 404 4.42 -15.86 25.83
C GLY A 404 5.77 -16.03 26.53
N PHE A 405 6.75 -16.64 25.87
CA PHE A 405 8.14 -16.67 26.34
C PHE A 405 8.74 -15.25 26.30
N ASP A 406 8.99 -14.68 27.47
CA ASP A 406 9.55 -13.34 27.62
C ASP A 406 11.08 -13.37 27.68
N ALA A 407 11.71 -12.91 26.60
CA ALA A 407 13.15 -12.76 26.45
C ALA A 407 13.52 -11.29 26.72
N GLY A 408 13.56 -10.92 27.99
CA GLY A 408 13.81 -9.54 28.43
C GLY A 408 15.22 -9.01 28.12
N ASP A 409 15.40 -7.69 28.24
CA ASP A 409 16.59 -6.95 27.79
C ASP A 409 17.84 -7.06 28.70
N THR A 410 17.94 -8.14 29.47
CA THR A 410 19.11 -8.40 30.32
C THR A 410 20.14 -9.21 29.54
N GLU A 411 21.46 -9.01 29.77
CA GLU A 411 22.54 -9.86 29.20
C GLU A 411 22.49 -11.35 29.65
N ALA A 412 21.36 -11.81 30.17
CA ALA A 412 21.14 -13.19 30.56
C ALA A 412 20.95 -14.07 29.32
N ALA A 413 21.67 -15.20 29.28
CA ALA A 413 21.35 -16.28 28.38
C ALA A 413 20.07 -16.97 28.87
N TYR A 414 19.11 -17.17 27.97
CA TYR A 414 17.89 -17.89 28.27
C TYR A 414 18.03 -19.36 27.85
N THR A 415 17.42 -20.27 28.61
CA THR A 415 17.37 -21.70 28.27
C THR A 415 15.93 -22.15 28.13
N LEU A 416 15.58 -22.70 26.97
CA LEU A 416 14.26 -23.25 26.68
C LEU A 416 14.41 -24.69 26.16
N ASN A 417 13.74 -25.65 26.80
CA ASN A 417 13.89 -27.06 26.44
C ASN A 417 12.57 -27.63 25.96
N PHE A 418 12.63 -28.51 24.98
CA PHE A 418 11.48 -29.20 24.41
C PHE A 418 11.66 -30.71 24.53
N ASN A 419 10.56 -31.41 24.75
CA ASN A 419 10.55 -32.87 24.78
C ASN A 419 9.36 -33.40 23.98
N PHE A 420 9.64 -34.09 22.87
CA PHE A 420 8.64 -34.84 22.12
C PHE A 420 8.47 -36.21 22.78
N SER A 421 7.65 -36.25 23.82
CA SER A 421 7.15 -37.51 24.40
C SER A 421 5.72 -37.75 23.93
N ASP A 422 5.41 -38.98 23.53
CA ASP A 422 4.05 -39.44 23.23
C ASP A 422 3.07 -39.28 24.41
#